data_AF-A0AAV3R0E7-F1
#
_entry.id   AF-A0AAV3R0E7-F1
#
_cell.length_a   1.000
_cell.length_b   1.000
_cell.length_c   1.000
_cell.angle_alpha   90.00
_cell.angle_beta   90.00
_cell.angle_gamma   90.00
#
_symmetry.space_group_name_H-M   'P 1'
#
loop_
_entity.id
_entity.type
_entity.pdbx_description
1 polymer ?
#
loop_
_entity_poly.entity_id
_entity_poly.type
_entity_poly.pdbx_seq_one_letter_code
_entity_poly.pdbx_strand_id
1 'polypeptide(L)'
;MAGQFAKPRSDQFEEKDGVKLPSYRGDNVNGDSFNEKSRIPDPNRMIRAYTQSVATLNLLRAFATGGYTAMQRVSQWNLDFTEHSEQGDRYWELAHRVDEAIGFMSTAGLTVDHPIMTTTEFWTSHECLLLPCEQALTREDSTSGKFYDCSAHMLWVGGCTRQLDGAHVEFLRGIANPLGTR
;
A
#
# COMPACT_ATOMS: atom_id res chain seq x y z
N MET A 1 -0.35 -0.09 0.21
CA MET A 1 -0.35 -0.91 1.46
C MET A 1 0.92 -0.62 2.26
N ALA A 2 0.99 -1.00 3.54
CA ALA A 2 2.18 -0.83 4.40
C ALA A 2 2.68 0.63 4.51
N GLY A 3 1.77 1.57 4.71
CA GLY A 3 2.09 3.01 4.79
C GLY A 3 0.87 3.93 4.66
N GLN A 4 -0.23 3.43 4.10
CA GLN A 4 -1.47 4.18 3.90
C GLN A 4 -2.27 4.36 5.20
N PHE A 5 -1.77 5.20 6.11
CA PHE A 5 -2.44 5.53 7.36
C PHE A 5 -3.08 6.92 7.36
N ALA A 6 -2.37 7.92 6.84
CA ALA A 6 -2.84 9.29 6.83
C ALA A 6 -4.04 9.46 5.89
N LYS A 7 -4.96 10.35 6.27
CA LYS A 7 -6.18 10.63 5.51
C LYS A 7 -6.38 12.15 5.37
N PRO A 8 -6.49 12.69 4.15
CA PRO A 8 -6.85 14.08 3.97
C PRO A 8 -8.31 14.28 4.38
N ARG A 9 -8.63 15.44 4.94
CA ARG A 9 -9.99 15.77 5.42
C ARG A 9 -10.44 17.08 4.82
N SER A 10 -11.69 17.11 4.34
CA SER A 10 -12.31 18.32 3.78
C SER A 10 -12.53 19.40 4.83
N ASP A 11 -12.73 19.01 6.09
CA ASP A 11 -12.89 19.93 7.22
C ASP A 11 -11.90 19.57 8.34
N GLN A 12 -11.41 20.60 9.03
CA GLN A 12 -10.56 20.48 10.20
C GLN A 12 -11.29 19.86 11.38
N PHE A 13 -12.61 20.01 11.46
CA PHE A 13 -13.44 19.53 12.55
C PHE A 13 -14.56 18.58 12.07
N GLU A 14 -14.94 17.67 12.95
CA GLU A 14 -16.11 16.80 12.83
C GLU A 14 -17.07 17.16 13.96
N GLU A 15 -18.34 17.34 13.62
CA GLU A 15 -19.40 17.67 14.57
C GLU A 15 -20.41 16.54 14.66
N LYS A 16 -20.74 16.13 15.89
CA LYS A 16 -21.78 15.13 16.20
C LYS A 16 -22.53 15.55 17.44
N ASP A 17 -23.86 15.53 17.38
CA ASP A 17 -24.74 15.86 18.50
C ASP A 17 -24.39 17.20 19.19
N GLY A 18 -24.00 18.21 18.41
CA GLY A 18 -23.61 19.55 18.89
C GLY A 18 -22.21 19.63 19.50
N VAL A 19 -21.45 18.54 19.53
CA VAL A 19 -20.05 18.50 19.98
C VAL A 19 -19.12 18.57 18.78
N LYS A 20 -18.19 19.53 18.77
CA LYS A 20 -17.22 19.75 17.69
C LYS A 20 -15.82 19.34 18.12
N LEU A 21 -15.23 18.35 17.44
CA LEU A 21 -13.88 17.82 17.72
C LEU A 21 -13.01 17.85 16.47
N PRO A 22 -11.66 17.83 16.60
CA PRO A 22 -10.78 17.69 15.44
C PRO A 22 -11.12 16.45 14.61
N SER A 23 -11.09 16.59 13.29
CA SER A 23 -11.30 15.48 12.36
C SER A 23 -10.25 14.37 12.57
N TYR A 24 -10.69 13.12 12.48
CA TYR A 24 -9.78 11.98 12.38
C TYR A 24 -8.97 12.07 11.08
N ARG A 25 -7.63 12.06 11.19
CA ARG A 25 -6.68 12.27 10.09
C ARG A 25 -5.87 11.03 9.74
N GLY A 26 -6.27 9.86 10.25
CA GLY A 26 -5.53 8.62 10.08
C GLY A 26 -4.82 8.18 11.36
N ASP A 27 -4.59 6.88 11.47
CA ASP A 27 -4.07 6.28 12.70
C ASP A 27 -2.65 6.73 13.07
N ASN A 28 -1.89 7.23 12.09
CA ASN A 28 -0.58 7.83 12.27
C ASN A 28 -0.63 9.28 12.78
N VAL A 29 -1.82 9.88 12.92
CA VAL A 29 -2.04 11.23 13.46
C VAL A 29 -2.84 11.17 14.76
N ASN A 30 -4.07 10.66 14.72
CA ASN A 30 -4.98 10.60 15.88
C ASN A 30 -5.89 9.35 15.81
N GLY A 31 -6.73 9.15 16.82
CA GLY A 31 -7.68 8.04 16.91
C GLY A 31 -9.00 8.31 16.19
N ASP A 32 -9.63 7.26 15.70
CA ASP A 32 -10.92 7.28 15.00
C ASP A 32 -12.10 7.62 15.93
N SER A 33 -12.02 7.15 17.18
CA SER A 33 -13.02 7.31 18.21
C SER A 33 -13.39 8.78 18.43
N PHE A 34 -14.69 9.08 18.49
CA PHE A 34 -15.20 10.45 18.64
C PHE A 34 -15.20 10.88 20.12
N ASN A 35 -14.01 11.12 20.66
CA ASN A 35 -13.81 11.71 21.98
C ASN A 35 -12.56 12.60 21.98
N GLU A 36 -12.52 13.58 22.87
CA GLU A 36 -11.45 14.59 22.93
C GLU A 36 -10.05 13.95 22.99
N LYS A 37 -9.84 13.02 23.93
CA LYS A 37 -8.56 12.33 24.12
C LYS A 37 -8.07 11.64 22.84
N SER A 38 -8.98 10.99 22.11
CA SER A 38 -8.62 10.26 20.88
C SER A 38 -8.32 11.19 19.72
N ARG A 39 -8.92 12.39 19.67
CA ARG A 39 -8.75 13.33 18.55
C ARG A 39 -7.51 14.21 18.65
N ILE A 40 -6.87 14.28 19.82
CA ILE A 40 -5.58 14.94 20.00
C ILE A 40 -4.50 14.22 19.17
N PRO A 41 -3.77 14.92 18.28
CA PRO A 41 -2.64 14.33 17.57
C PRO A 41 -1.54 13.83 18.51
N ASP A 42 -1.05 12.61 18.29
CA ASP A 42 0.00 11.98 19.11
C ASP A 42 1.19 11.57 18.22
N PRO A 43 2.36 12.24 18.34
CA PRO A 43 3.54 11.92 17.53
C PRO A 43 4.02 10.47 17.63
N ASN A 44 3.76 9.76 18.75
CA ASN A 44 4.13 8.35 18.89
C ASN A 44 3.39 7.44 17.90
N ARG A 45 2.27 7.92 17.35
CA ARG A 45 1.53 7.21 16.31
C ARG A 45 2.31 7.07 15.01
N MET A 46 3.25 7.97 14.71
CA MET A 46 4.15 7.80 13.57
C MET A 46 5.05 6.58 13.74
N ILE A 47 5.59 6.37 14.94
CA ILE A 47 6.42 5.20 15.27
C ILE A 47 5.56 3.92 15.18
N ARG A 48 4.34 3.95 15.71
CA ARG A 48 3.41 2.82 15.62
C ARG A 48 3.07 2.47 14.16
N ALA A 49 2.79 3.48 13.34
CA ALA A 49 2.51 3.31 11.93
C ALA A 49 3.71 2.71 11.19
N TYR A 50 4.93 3.19 11.46
CA TYR A 50 6.16 2.62 10.93
C TYR A 50 6.31 1.13 11.29
N THR A 51 6.16 0.77 12.56
CA THR A 51 6.26 -0.63 13.01
C THR A 51 5.23 -1.53 12.32
N GLN A 52 3.99 -1.05 12.16
CA GLN A 52 2.94 -1.78 11.47
C GLN A 52 3.22 -1.92 9.96
N SER A 53 3.77 -0.87 9.32
CA SER A 53 4.24 -0.93 7.93
C SER A 53 5.32 -1.98 7.74
N VAL A 54 6.34 -1.99 8.61
CA VAL A 54 7.44 -2.97 8.55
C VAL A 54 6.90 -4.39 8.71
N ALA A 55 6.06 -4.65 9.72
CA ALA A 55 5.47 -5.97 9.93
C ALA A 55 4.64 -6.43 8.71
N THR A 56 3.84 -5.53 8.15
CA THR A 56 3.01 -5.80 6.97
C THR A 56 3.87 -6.08 5.74
N LEU A 57 4.88 -5.25 5.47
CA LEU A 57 5.76 -5.43 4.32
C LEU A 57 6.61 -6.69 4.44
N ASN A 58 7.09 -7.03 5.64
CA ASN A 58 7.82 -8.27 5.87
C ASN A 58 6.94 -9.49 5.57
N LEU A 59 5.67 -9.48 6.00
CA LEU A 59 4.72 -10.54 5.69
C LEU A 59 4.43 -10.62 4.18
N LEU A 60 4.19 -9.48 3.52
CA LEU A 60 3.93 -9.43 2.08
C LEU A 60 5.12 -9.95 1.27
N ARG A 61 6.36 -9.58 1.65
CA ARG A 61 7.59 -10.10 1.04
C ARG A 61 7.69 -11.62 1.23
N ALA A 62 7.41 -12.11 2.44
CA ALA A 62 7.41 -13.54 2.71
C ALA A 62 6.37 -14.29 1.85
N PHE A 63 5.20 -13.70 1.58
CA PHE A 63 4.23 -14.30 0.65
C PHE A 63 4.69 -14.26 -0.81
N ALA A 64 5.29 -13.15 -1.24
CA ALA A 64 5.74 -12.93 -2.62
C ALA A 64 6.94 -13.82 -3.02
N THR A 65 7.80 -14.18 -2.07
CA THR A 65 8.98 -15.02 -2.33
C THR A 65 8.89 -16.43 -1.73
N GLY A 66 7.96 -16.68 -0.81
CA GLY A 66 7.82 -17.95 -0.07
C GLY A 66 6.83 -18.94 -0.68
N GLY A 67 6.45 -18.77 -1.95
CA GLY A 67 5.59 -19.72 -2.68
C GLY A 67 4.09 -19.55 -2.46
N TYR A 68 3.63 -18.60 -1.64
CA TYR A 68 2.20 -18.26 -1.55
C TYR A 68 1.69 -17.65 -2.86
N THR A 69 2.59 -16.99 -3.60
CA THR A 69 2.34 -16.45 -4.94
C THR A 69 2.76 -17.35 -6.09
N ALA A 70 3.04 -18.63 -5.81
CA ALA A 70 3.25 -19.59 -6.88
C ALA A 70 1.99 -19.63 -7.77
N MET A 71 2.18 -19.53 -9.08
CA MET A 71 1.07 -19.46 -10.04
C MET A 71 0.10 -20.65 -9.95
N GLN A 72 0.53 -21.76 -9.35
CA GLN A 72 -0.30 -22.94 -9.06
C GLN A 72 -1.41 -22.70 -8.02
N ARG A 73 -1.37 -21.58 -7.28
CA ARG A 73 -2.36 -21.23 -6.25
C ARG A 73 -3.46 -20.28 -6.74
N VAL A 74 -3.53 -19.98 -8.04
CA VAL A 74 -4.59 -19.14 -8.61
C VAL A 74 -5.99 -19.67 -8.26
N SER A 75 -6.17 -20.99 -8.23
CA SER A 75 -7.42 -21.63 -7.79
C SER A 75 -7.69 -21.55 -6.27
N GLN A 76 -6.66 -21.28 -5.45
CA GLN A 76 -6.76 -21.13 -3.99
C GLN A 76 -6.92 -19.68 -3.53
N TRP A 77 -6.68 -18.70 -4.42
CA TRP A 77 -6.96 -17.29 -4.17
C TRP A 77 -8.44 -16.93 -4.30
N ASN A 78 -9.26 -17.93 -4.58
CA ASN A 78 -10.70 -17.80 -4.70
C ASN A 78 -11.26 -17.55 -3.30
N LEU A 79 -11.59 -16.29 -3.06
CA LEU A 79 -12.43 -15.91 -1.94
C LEU A 79 -13.80 -16.54 -2.14
N ASP A 80 -14.37 -17.09 -1.06
CA ASP A 80 -15.68 -17.76 -0.99
C ASP A 80 -16.87 -16.95 -1.59
N PHE A 81 -16.67 -15.70 -2.01
CA PHE A 81 -17.71 -14.84 -2.60
C PHE A 81 -18.10 -15.21 -4.05
N THR A 82 -17.30 -16.02 -4.75
CA THR A 82 -17.61 -16.43 -6.14
C THR A 82 -18.54 -17.63 -6.24
N GLU A 83 -18.88 -18.28 -5.12
CA GLU A 83 -19.82 -19.39 -5.12
C GLU A 83 -21.22 -18.90 -5.54
N HIS A 84 -21.76 -19.50 -6.62
CA HIS A 84 -23.13 -19.28 -7.12
C HIS A 84 -23.44 -17.92 -7.77
N SER A 85 -22.53 -17.37 -8.59
CA SER A 85 -22.81 -16.20 -9.45
C SER A 85 -22.33 -16.41 -10.89
N GLU A 86 -23.00 -15.77 -11.86
CA GLU A 86 -22.60 -15.78 -13.29
C GLU A 86 -21.19 -15.19 -13.48
N GLN A 87 -20.81 -14.23 -12.63
CA GLN A 87 -19.46 -13.68 -12.58
C GLN A 87 -18.43 -14.71 -12.09
N GLY A 88 -18.84 -15.61 -11.20
CA GLY A 88 -18.05 -16.75 -10.74
C GLY A 88 -17.74 -17.72 -11.88
N ASP A 89 -18.72 -18.03 -12.73
CA ASP A 89 -18.53 -18.94 -13.88
C ASP A 89 -17.48 -18.41 -14.88
N ARG A 90 -17.55 -17.12 -15.22
CA ARG A 90 -16.54 -16.48 -16.09
C ARG A 90 -15.15 -16.47 -15.47
N TYR A 91 -15.08 -16.26 -14.16
CA TYR A 91 -13.81 -16.33 -13.44
C TYR A 91 -13.24 -17.76 -13.47
N TRP A 92 -14.08 -18.78 -13.27
CA TRP A 92 -13.69 -20.19 -13.35
C TRP A 92 -13.16 -20.58 -14.72
N GLU A 93 -13.80 -20.12 -15.80
CA GLU A 93 -13.31 -20.35 -17.17
C GLU A 93 -11.90 -19.75 -17.36
N LEU A 94 -11.68 -18.53 -16.87
CA LEU A 94 -10.36 -17.90 -16.94
C LEU A 94 -9.31 -18.65 -16.10
N ALA A 95 -9.65 -19.00 -14.87
CA ALA A 95 -8.77 -19.74 -13.97
C ALA A 95 -8.36 -21.10 -14.58
N HIS A 96 -9.31 -21.80 -15.19
CA HIS A 96 -9.04 -23.07 -15.87
C HIS A 96 -8.07 -22.92 -17.04
N ARG A 97 -8.25 -21.88 -17.86
CA ARG A 97 -7.31 -21.58 -18.97
C ARG A 97 -5.91 -21.21 -18.48
N VAL A 98 -5.80 -20.56 -17.32
CA VAL A 98 -4.49 -20.29 -16.69
C VAL A 98 -3.84 -21.59 -16.22
N ASP A 99 -4.59 -22.49 -15.59
CA ASP A 99 -4.09 -23.81 -15.18
C ASP A 99 -3.62 -24.64 -16.39
N GLU A 100 -4.37 -24.65 -17.50
CA GLU A 100 -3.95 -25.31 -18.75
C GLU A 100 -2.64 -24.74 -19.30
N ALA A 101 -2.50 -23.41 -19.31
CA ALA A 101 -1.29 -22.74 -19.77
C ALA A 101 -0.08 -23.07 -18.89
N ILE A 102 -0.25 -23.11 -17.56
CA ILE A 102 0.79 -23.53 -16.61
C ILE A 102 1.17 -24.99 -16.85
N GLY A 103 0.19 -25.87 -17.09
CA GLY A 103 0.42 -27.27 -17.45
C GLY A 103 1.25 -27.42 -18.73
N PHE A 104 0.95 -26.63 -19.76
CA PHE A 104 1.73 -26.57 -21.00
C PHE A 104 3.16 -26.08 -20.78
N MET A 105 3.36 -25.04 -19.96
CA MET A 105 4.70 -24.56 -19.62
C MET A 105 5.52 -25.66 -18.92
N SER A 106 4.91 -26.42 -18.02
CA SER A 106 5.57 -27.53 -17.35
C SER A 106 5.97 -28.65 -18.30
N THR A 107 5.14 -28.99 -19.31
CA THR A 107 5.49 -30.01 -20.31
C THR A 107 6.55 -29.52 -21.30
N ALA A 108 6.63 -28.21 -21.55
CA ALA A 108 7.66 -27.57 -22.36
C ALA A 108 9.01 -27.41 -21.64
N GLY A 109 9.14 -27.85 -20.38
CA GLY A 109 10.40 -27.86 -19.62
C GLY A 109 10.57 -26.70 -18.62
N LEU A 110 9.57 -25.84 -18.45
CA LEU A 110 9.53 -24.86 -17.36
C LEU A 110 8.90 -25.51 -16.13
N THR A 111 9.72 -26.16 -15.32
CA THR A 111 9.26 -26.84 -14.11
C THR A 111 8.67 -25.85 -13.11
N VAL A 112 7.79 -26.36 -12.26
CA VAL A 112 7.07 -25.60 -11.24
C VAL A 112 7.99 -24.93 -10.21
N ASP A 113 9.20 -25.47 -10.04
CA ASP A 113 10.24 -24.91 -9.17
C ASP A 113 11.05 -23.78 -9.83
N HIS A 114 10.82 -23.49 -11.11
CA HIS A 114 11.53 -22.43 -11.81
C HIS A 114 11.22 -21.07 -11.15
N PRO A 115 12.20 -20.18 -10.90
CA PRO A 115 11.99 -18.93 -10.15
C PRO A 115 10.85 -18.04 -10.66
N ILE A 116 10.65 -18.02 -11.99
CA ILE A 116 9.55 -17.29 -12.65
C ILE A 116 8.16 -17.82 -12.24
N MET A 117 8.06 -19.09 -11.85
CA MET A 117 6.80 -19.74 -11.44
C MET A 117 6.50 -19.57 -9.94
N THR A 118 7.51 -19.25 -9.13
CA THR A 118 7.46 -19.30 -7.66
C THR A 118 7.59 -17.94 -6.98
N THR A 119 8.08 -16.93 -7.69
CA THR A 119 8.28 -15.58 -7.17
C THR A 119 7.46 -14.56 -7.93
N THR A 120 6.96 -13.55 -7.23
CA THR A 120 6.39 -12.36 -7.85
C THR A 120 7.03 -11.13 -7.25
N GLU A 121 7.19 -10.09 -8.08
CA GLU A 121 7.59 -8.79 -7.57
C GLU A 121 6.36 -8.08 -6.99
N PHE A 122 6.52 -7.51 -5.80
CA PHE A 122 5.47 -6.75 -5.14
C PHE A 122 6.03 -5.42 -4.65
N TRP A 123 5.28 -4.35 -4.91
CA TRP A 123 5.64 -3.00 -4.53
C TRP A 123 4.56 -2.39 -3.64
N THR A 124 4.99 -1.44 -2.81
CA THR A 124 4.13 -0.68 -1.91
C THR A 124 3.99 0.75 -2.38
N SER A 125 2.81 1.32 -2.11
CA SER A 125 2.53 2.73 -2.30
C SER A 125 1.57 3.27 -1.25
N HIS A 126 1.68 4.57 -1.00
CA HIS A 126 0.75 5.38 -0.23
C HIS A 126 0.77 6.86 -0.66
N GLU A 127 -0.24 7.61 -0.21
CA GLU A 127 -0.30 9.06 -0.38
C GLU A 127 0.77 9.73 0.48
N CYS A 128 1.69 10.46 -0.15
CA CYS A 128 2.66 11.29 0.53
C CYS A 128 1.89 12.46 1.17
N LEU A 129 1.53 12.32 2.45
CA LEU A 129 0.61 13.25 3.12
C LEU A 129 1.18 13.81 4.42
N LEU A 130 1.71 12.95 5.30
CA LEU A 130 2.29 13.38 6.57
C LEU A 130 3.80 13.62 6.42
N LEU A 131 4.17 14.78 5.89
CA LEU A 131 5.55 15.11 5.53
C LEU A 131 6.62 14.87 6.62
N PRO A 132 6.36 15.08 7.93
CA PRO A 132 7.35 14.73 8.95
C PRO A 132 7.73 13.24 8.95
N CYS A 133 6.77 12.36 8.63
CA CYS A 133 7.02 10.92 8.51
C CYS A 133 7.83 10.62 7.24
N GLU A 134 7.44 11.20 6.11
CA GLU A 134 8.10 11.00 4.80
C GLU A 134 9.54 11.52 4.82
N GLN A 135 9.76 12.70 5.39
CA GLN A 135 11.08 13.29 5.57
C GLN A 135 11.98 12.40 6.44
N ALA A 136 11.47 11.85 7.54
CA ALA A 136 12.22 10.93 8.39
C ALA A 136 12.56 9.60 7.69
N LEU A 137 11.82 9.24 6.65
CA LEU A 137 12.00 8.03 5.86
C LEU A 137 12.74 8.26 4.53
N THR A 138 13.14 9.48 4.23
CA THR A 138 13.96 9.81 3.05
C THR A 138 15.44 9.53 3.29
N ARG A 139 16.09 8.83 2.36
CA ARG A 139 17.54 8.52 2.38
C ARG A 139 18.19 8.90 1.06
N GLU A 140 19.48 9.22 1.12
CA GLU A 140 20.35 9.30 -0.04
C GLU A 140 20.79 7.89 -0.44
N ASP A 141 20.64 7.54 -1.72
CA ASP A 141 21.19 6.30 -2.26
C ASP A 141 22.71 6.39 -2.37
N SER A 142 23.41 5.42 -1.77
CA SER A 142 24.87 5.40 -1.69
C SER A 142 25.57 5.27 -3.05
N THR A 143 24.83 4.88 -4.09
CA THR A 143 25.40 4.58 -5.42
C THR A 143 25.22 5.74 -6.40
N SER A 144 24.07 6.41 -6.36
CA SER A 144 23.68 7.47 -7.29
C SER A 144 23.67 8.87 -6.67
N GLY A 145 23.72 9.00 -5.34
CA GLY A 145 23.60 10.28 -4.62
C GLY A 145 22.20 10.92 -4.73
N LYS A 146 21.20 10.18 -5.24
CA LYS A 146 19.82 10.66 -5.34
C LYS A 146 19.08 10.39 -4.04
N PHE A 147 18.14 11.27 -3.70
CA PHE A 147 17.25 11.04 -2.58
C PHE A 147 16.07 10.17 -2.98
N TYR A 148 15.74 9.21 -2.13
CA TYR A 148 14.55 8.37 -2.23
C TYR A 148 13.80 8.44 -0.92
N ASP A 149 12.49 8.62 -0.98
CA ASP A 149 11.64 8.32 0.16
C ASP A 149 11.51 6.80 0.29
N CYS A 150 12.14 6.24 1.32
CA CYS A 150 12.15 4.81 1.57
C CYS A 150 10.92 4.33 2.37
N SER A 151 9.91 5.19 2.56
CA SER A 151 8.63 4.81 3.17
C SER A 151 7.82 3.85 2.28
N ALA A 152 7.94 3.98 0.96
CA ALA A 152 7.32 3.12 -0.04
C ALA A 152 8.09 3.11 -1.37
N HIS A 153 7.73 2.21 -2.27
CA HIS A 153 8.36 2.15 -3.59
C HIS A 153 7.86 3.28 -4.50
N MET A 154 6.55 3.56 -4.44
CA MET A 154 5.88 4.59 -5.22
C MET A 154 5.05 5.47 -4.30
N LEU A 155 5.04 6.78 -4.55
CA LEU A 155 4.27 7.75 -3.77
C LEU A 155 3.37 8.57 -4.69
N TRP A 156 2.23 9.03 -4.17
CA TRP A 156 1.39 9.97 -4.91
C TRP A 156 1.03 11.21 -4.10
N VAL A 157 0.75 12.30 -4.82
CA VAL A 157 0.12 13.50 -4.27
C VAL A 157 -1.40 13.42 -4.42
N GLY A 158 -2.12 13.74 -3.35
CA GLY A 158 -3.58 13.71 -3.33
C GLY A 158 -4.21 14.93 -4.01
N GLY A 159 -5.49 14.82 -4.37
CA GLY A 159 -6.23 15.90 -5.03
C GLY A 159 -6.33 17.19 -4.18
N CYS A 160 -6.27 17.07 -2.85
CA CYS A 160 -6.31 18.20 -1.92
C CYS A 160 -4.92 18.78 -1.60
N THR A 161 -3.82 18.14 -2.03
CA THR A 161 -2.43 18.49 -1.67
C THR A 161 -1.53 18.75 -2.88
N ARG A 162 -2.09 18.82 -4.09
CA ARG A 162 -1.36 19.00 -5.36
C ARG A 162 -1.16 20.45 -5.80
N GLN A 163 -1.14 21.39 -4.88
CA GLN A 163 -0.85 22.80 -5.19
C GLN A 163 0.59 22.91 -5.70
N LEU A 164 0.81 23.57 -6.84
CA LEU A 164 2.13 23.61 -7.52
C LEU A 164 3.22 24.26 -6.67
N ASP A 165 2.84 25.21 -5.82
CA ASP A 165 3.66 25.92 -4.84
C ASP A 165 3.55 25.32 -3.43
N GLY A 166 2.86 24.18 -3.28
CA GLY A 166 2.60 23.50 -2.03
C GLY A 166 3.75 22.61 -1.56
N ALA A 167 3.79 22.37 -0.25
CA ALA A 167 4.86 21.60 0.40
C ALA A 167 4.97 20.15 -0.12
N HIS A 168 3.85 19.50 -0.47
CA HIS A 168 3.87 18.13 -0.99
C HIS A 168 4.48 18.03 -2.38
N VAL A 169 4.17 18.97 -3.27
CA VAL A 169 4.78 19.02 -4.60
C VAL A 169 6.28 19.32 -4.49
N GLU A 170 6.66 20.25 -3.61
CA GLU A 170 8.08 20.55 -3.36
C GLU A 170 8.84 19.34 -2.78
N PHE A 171 8.24 18.61 -1.84
CA PHE A 171 8.84 17.40 -1.29
C PHE A 171 9.04 16.33 -2.37
N LEU A 172 8.00 16.05 -3.15
CA LEU A 172 8.05 15.05 -4.21
C LEU A 172 9.00 15.43 -5.36
N ARG A 173 9.19 16.74 -5.63
CA ARG A 173 10.19 17.25 -6.59
C ARG A 173 11.61 16.82 -6.23
N GLY A 174 11.90 16.65 -4.94
CA GLY A 174 13.24 16.34 -4.43
C GLY A 174 13.61 14.85 -4.41
N ILE A 175 12.66 13.94 -4.61
CA ILE A 175 12.88 12.49 -4.53
C ILE A 175 12.86 11.82 -5.90
N ALA A 176 13.53 10.68 -6.03
CA ALA A 176 13.69 9.93 -7.26
C ALA A 176 12.75 8.71 -7.38
N ASN A 177 11.80 8.55 -6.45
CA ASN A 177 10.76 7.53 -6.54
C ASN A 177 9.87 7.75 -7.78
N PRO A 178 9.27 6.69 -8.35
CA PRO A 178 8.11 6.82 -9.21
C PRO A 178 6.98 7.60 -8.50
N LEU A 179 6.40 8.58 -9.19
CA LEU A 179 5.40 9.49 -8.63
C LEU A 179 4.05 9.35 -9.33
N GLY A 180 2.98 9.63 -8.58
CA GLY A 180 1.62 9.72 -9.10
C GLY A 180 0.93 11.01 -8.65
N THR A 181 -0.10 11.40 -9.39
CA THR A 181 -1.01 12.48 -9.03
C THR A 181 -2.44 12.00 -9.20
N ARG A 182 -3.34 12.45 -8.33
CA ARG A 182 -4.78 12.40 -8.56
C ARG A 182 -5.32 13.69 -9.16
#